data_AF-N8Q3G5-F1
#
_entry.id   AF-N8Q3G5-F1
#
_cell.length_a   1.000
_cell.length_b   1.000
_cell.length_c   1.000
_cell.angle_alpha   90.00
_cell.angle_beta   90.00
_cell.angle_gamma   90.00
#
_symmetry.space_group_name_H-M   'P 1'
#
loop_
_entity.id
_entity.type
_entity.pdbx_description
1 polymer ?
#
loop_
_entity_poly.entity_id
_entity_poly.type
_entity_poly.pdbx_seq_one_letter_code
_entity_poly.pdbx_strand_id
1 'polypeptide(L)' 'MPKPDGKIIKEYPIKGNLKQFRFENATQFYCCKCEIVKKAKLIAVVGEDWEQLVCNACYGNINS' A
#
# COMPACT_ATOMS: atom_id res chain seq x y z
N MET A 1 -0.03 -12.75 -0.50
CA MET A 1 -1.40 -12.44 -0.97
C MET A 1 -1.26 -11.81 -2.34
N PRO A 2 -2.08 -12.16 -3.35
CA PRO A 2 -2.01 -11.50 -4.63
C PRO A 2 -2.37 -10.02 -4.49
N LYS A 3 -1.90 -9.20 -5.44
CA LYS A 3 -2.24 -7.78 -5.62
C LYS A 3 -3.72 -7.54 -5.25
N PRO A 4 -4.02 -6.55 -4.40
CA PRO A 4 -5.41 -6.27 -4.00
C PRO A 4 -6.28 -5.99 -5.22
N ASP A 5 -7.47 -6.59 -5.24
CA ASP A 5 -8.43 -6.39 -6.33
C ASP A 5 -8.84 -4.91 -6.42
N GLY A 6 -8.80 -4.37 -7.63
CA GLY A 6 -9.28 -3.03 -7.91
C GLY A 6 -8.44 -2.28 -8.93
N LYS A 7 -9.08 -1.30 -9.56
CA LYS A 7 -8.46 -0.43 -10.54
C LYS A 7 -7.57 0.60 -9.85
N ILE A 8 -6.29 0.61 -10.21
CA ILE A 8 -5.37 1.69 -9.83
C ILE A 8 -5.66 2.89 -10.73
N ILE A 9 -5.93 4.03 -10.10
CA ILE A 9 -6.22 5.30 -10.78
C ILE A 9 -5.05 6.28 -10.69
N LYS A 10 -4.07 6.02 -9.82
CA LYS A 10 -2.88 6.85 -9.68
C LYS A 10 -1.73 6.06 -9.09
N GLU A 11 -0.55 6.30 -9.64
CA GLU A 11 0.73 5.87 -9.07
C GLU A 11 1.50 7.10 -8.59
N TYR A 12 2.09 7.02 -7.41
CA TYR A 12 2.94 8.08 -6.88
C TYR A 12 4.42 7.74 -7.15
N PRO A 13 5.31 8.75 -7.17
CA PRO A 13 6.75 8.52 -7.24
C PRO A 13 7.24 7.60 -6.12
N ILE A 14 8.31 6.86 -6.41
CA ILE A 14 8.98 5.97 -5.46
C ILE A 14 9.61 6.81 -4.33
N LYS A 15 9.51 6.32 -3.09
CA LYS A 15 10.22 6.84 -1.92
C LYS A 15 11.00 5.71 -1.25
N GLY A 16 12.33 5.73 -1.39
CA GLY A 16 13.17 4.61 -0.94
C GLY A 16 12.80 3.33 -1.69
N ASN A 17 12.43 2.29 -0.97
CA ASN A 17 11.94 1.03 -1.54
C ASN A 17 10.40 0.95 -1.63
N LEU A 18 9.67 2.05 -1.41
CA LEU A 18 8.21 2.05 -1.39
C LEU A 18 7.63 2.81 -2.57
N LYS A 19 6.58 2.26 -3.17
CA LYS A 19 5.75 2.96 -4.16
C LYS A 19 4.31 2.98 -3.69
N GLN A 20 3.70 4.16 -3.63
CA GLN A 20 2.30 4.30 -3.24
C GLN A 20 1.38 4.30 -4.46
N PHE A 21 0.22 3.66 -4.32
CA PHE A 21 -0.81 3.55 -5.34
C PHE A 21 -2.15 4.01 -4.76
N ARG A 22 -2.97 4.66 -5.61
CA ARG A 22 -4.36 4.99 -5.32
C ARG A 22 -5.28 4.11 -6.13
N PHE A 23 -6.18 3.41 -5.44
CA PHE A 23 -7.24 2.61 -6.02
C PHE A 23 -8.52 3.44 -6.15
N GLU A 24 -9.35 3.10 -7.15
CA GLU A 24 -10.66 3.73 -7.40
C GLU A 24 -11.58 3.56 -6.18
N ASN A 25 -11.65 2.33 -5.67
CA ASN A 25 -12.45 1.91 -4.54
C ASN A 25 -11.58 1.57 -3.33
N ALA A 26 -12.18 1.54 -2.13
CA ALA A 26 -11.47 1.13 -0.94
C ALA A 26 -11.31 -0.40 -0.95
N THR A 27 -10.08 -0.86 -1.06
CA THR A 27 -9.74 -2.28 -1.12
C THR A 27 -9.25 -2.76 0.24
N GLN A 28 -9.62 -3.99 0.59
CA GLN A 28 -9.13 -4.64 1.80
C GLN A 28 -7.75 -5.25 1.56
N PHE A 29 -6.82 -5.06 2.48
CA PHE A 29 -5.47 -5.60 2.40
C PHE A 29 -4.86 -5.79 3.79
N TYR A 30 -3.88 -6.67 3.89
CA TYR A 30 -3.09 -6.84 5.11
C TYR A 30 -1.86 -5.92 5.09
N CYS A 31 -1.65 -5.13 6.14
CA CYS A 31 -0.46 -4.27 6.26
C CYS A 31 0.68 -5.03 6.94
N CYS A 32 1.77 -5.32 6.23
CA CYS A 32 2.92 -6.06 6.77
C CYS A 32 3.68 -5.31 7.88
N LYS A 33 3.47 -4.00 8.05
CA LYS A 33 4.15 -3.18 9.07
C LYS A 33 3.42 -3.10 10.41
N CYS A 34 2.10 -3.07 10.41
CA CYS A 34 1.31 -2.99 11.65
C CYS A 34 0.45 -4.24 11.88
N GLU A 35 0.58 -5.23 11.00
CA GLU A 35 -0.03 -6.55 11.13
C GLU A 35 -1.57 -6.54 11.24
N ILE A 36 -2.20 -5.48 10.74
CA ILE A 36 -3.65 -5.28 10.80
C ILE A 36 -4.23 -5.26 9.39
N VAL A 37 -5.39 -5.89 9.24
CA VAL A 37 -6.21 -5.78 8.03
C VAL A 37 -6.78 -4.37 7.92
N LYS A 38 -6.53 -3.71 6.79
CA LYS A 38 -7.01 -2.36 6.49
C LYS A 38 -7.98 -2.40 5.31
N LYS A 39 -8.86 -1.39 5.25
CA LYS A 39 -9.68 -1.10 4.07
C LYS A 39 -9.47 0.35 3.68
N ALA A 40 -8.77 0.61 2.58
CA ALA A 40 -8.41 1.96 2.17
C ALA A 40 -8.20 2.05 0.65
N LYS A 41 -8.14 3.29 0.14
CA LYS A 41 -7.82 3.57 -1.27
C LYS A 41 -6.32 3.76 -1.52
N LEU A 42 -5.52 3.95 -0.48
CA LEU A 42 -4.08 4.18 -0.57
C LEU A 42 -3.33 2.99 0.01
N ILE A 43 -2.48 2.40 -0.82
CA ILE A 43 -1.67 1.22 -0.49
C ILE A 43 -0.26 1.50 -1.00
N ALA A 44 0.75 1.30 -0.15
CA ALA A 44 2.14 1.31 -0.57
C ALA A 44 2.65 -0.14 -0.72
N VAL A 45 3.55 -0.34 -1.67
CA VAL A 45 4.15 -1.64 -2.01
C VAL A 45 5.65 -1.53 -1.79
N VAL A 46 6.24 -2.53 -1.13
CA VAL A 46 7.68 -2.63 -0.89
C VAL A 46 8.34 -3.32 -2.08
N GLY A 47 9.32 -2.69 -2.74
CA GLY A 47 10.16 -3.33 -3.75
C GLY A 47 9.39 -3.95 -4.92
N GLU A 48 8.21 -3.39 -5.26
CA GLU A 48 7.26 -3.93 -6.25
C GLU A 48 6.61 -5.28 -5.87
N ASP A 49 6.87 -5.76 -4.67
CA ASP A 49 6.28 -6.98 -4.11
C ASP A 49 4.90 -6.70 -3.50
N TRP A 50 3.86 -7.07 -4.24
CA TRP A 50 2.46 -6.93 -3.82
C TRP A 50 2.05 -7.83 -2.66
N GLU A 51 2.92 -8.74 -2.19
CA GLU A 51 2.71 -9.44 -0.93
C GLU A 51 3.10 -8.59 0.28
N GLN A 52 3.93 -7.57 0.07
CA GLN A 52 4.41 -6.64 1.08
C GLN A 52 3.72 -5.28 0.98
N LEU A 53 2.47 -5.25 1.45
CA LEU A 53 1.63 -4.07 1.42
C LEU A 53 1.74 -3.26 2.72
N VAL A 54 1.75 -1.95 2.59
CA VAL A 54 1.89 -1.00 3.70
C VAL A 54 0.74 0.00 3.65
N CYS A 55 0.07 0.20 4.79
CA CYS A 55 -1.01 1.17 4.89
C CYS A 55 -0.47 2.61 4.89
N ASN A 56 -1.32 3.58 4.55
CA ASN A 56 -0.92 4.98 4.44
C ASN A 56 -0.31 5.54 5.75
N ALA A 57 -0.81 5.12 6.92
CA ALA A 57 -0.26 5.55 8.22
C ALA A 57 1.17 5.04 8.44
N CYS A 58 1.40 3.73 8.24
CA CYS A 58 2.75 3.15 8.33
C CYS A 58 3.68 3.72 7.27
N TYR A 59 3.19 3.96 6.04
CA TYR A 59 3.95 4.61 4.97
C TYR A 59 4.43 6.01 5.37
N GLY A 60 3.58 6.80 6.03
CA GLY A 60 3.95 8.13 6.54
C GLY A 60 4.97 8.10 7.69
N ASN A 61 5.08 7.00 8.42
CA ASN A 61 5.95 6.86 9.60
C ASN A 61 7.32 6.25 9.29
N ILE A 62 7.71 6.10 8.01
CA ILE A 62 8.98 5.45 7.63
C ILE A 62 10.19 6.39 7.77
N ASN A 63 9.97 7.62 8.22
CA ASN A 63 11.01 8.61 8.53
C ASN A 63 10.96 9.11 9.99
N SER A 64 10.45 8.32 10.94
CA SER A 64 10.58 8.61 12.38
C SER A 64 11.78 7.90 12.98
#